data_AF-A0A353M2U1-F1
#
_entry.id   AF-A0A353M2U1-F1
#
_cell.length_a   1.000
_cell.length_b   1.000
_cell.length_c   1.000
_cell.angle_alpha   90.00
_cell.angle_beta   90.00
_cell.angle_gamma   90.00
#
_symmetry.space_group_name_H-M   'P 1'
#
loop_
_entity.id
_entity.type
_entity.pdbx_description
1 polymer ?
#
loop_
_entity_poly.entity_id
_entity_poly.type
_entity_poly.pdbx_seq_one_letter_code
_entity_poly.pdbx_strand_id
1 'polypeptide(L)'
;MTMPKISRQGAVSLLYFLFFASLGAFLPYITLYLGEAGWSGVSIGIYAAIGPLVTFLTQPLWGYVGDMWGNLPRLFALLASAAAVSVFVFAFLPVSSVFFLLAILVGFFQGPLSPMLDSMSVRLLGSGRSKWGVTRLWGSIGFAGVSVVIGAVFAERSSLLFVVYALGTMITAFSVSRLPFTNDGQPHQPKLGGFKLTGLASLLRGPFLPFLLATFILQFGHHMPTNFVSLVIADRGGSGSLIGLAWSTTALVEVPVFITTIRLLDRLSPERLLIGAGLLNVLRLAIFAFS
;
A
#
# COMPACT_ATOMS: atom_id res chain seq x y z
N MET A 1 22.96 27.55 -3.35
CA MET A 1 23.33 26.11 -3.32
C MET A 1 22.28 25.35 -4.14
N THR A 2 22.54 25.11 -5.42
CA THR A 2 21.62 24.36 -6.29
C THR A 2 21.82 22.87 -6.05
N MET A 3 20.83 22.22 -5.43
CA MET A 3 20.82 20.76 -5.29
C MET A 3 21.01 20.07 -6.66
N PRO A 4 21.68 18.91 -6.73
CA PRO A 4 21.76 18.15 -7.97
C PRO A 4 20.36 17.90 -8.51
N LYS A 5 20.15 18.16 -9.81
CA LYS A 5 18.86 17.90 -10.48
C LYS A 5 18.60 16.39 -10.50
N ILE A 6 17.96 15.88 -9.45
CA ILE A 6 17.41 14.53 -9.45
C ILE A 6 16.47 14.41 -10.67
N SER A 7 16.67 13.39 -11.50
CA SER A 7 15.78 13.16 -12.64
C SER A 7 14.36 12.90 -12.15
N ARG A 8 13.33 13.28 -12.90
CA ARG A 8 11.92 13.03 -12.50
C ARG A 8 11.68 11.56 -12.15
N GLN A 9 12.29 10.64 -12.90
CA GLN A 9 12.25 9.22 -12.61
C GLN A 9 12.90 8.88 -11.26
N GLY A 10 14.10 9.39 -10.98
CA GLY A 10 14.79 9.17 -9.71
C GLY A 10 14.01 9.72 -8.51
N ALA A 11 13.37 10.88 -8.66
CA ALA A 11 12.51 11.45 -7.62
C ALA A 11 11.31 10.54 -7.33
N VAL A 12 10.61 10.07 -8.37
CA VAL A 12 9.47 9.16 -8.21
C VAL A 12 9.91 7.80 -7.64
N SER A 13 11.05 7.26 -8.07
CA SER A 13 11.62 6.03 -7.48
C SER A 13 11.88 6.18 -5.99
N LEU A 14 12.45 7.32 -5.57
CA LEU A 14 12.70 7.60 -4.16
C LEU A 14 11.40 7.70 -3.37
N LEU A 15 10.34 8.31 -3.93
CA LEU A 15 9.04 8.38 -3.27
C LEU A 15 8.43 6.99 -3.06
N TYR A 16 8.50 6.12 -4.07
CA TYR A 16 8.05 4.73 -3.93
C TYR A 16 8.88 4.00 -2.88
N PHE A 17 10.20 4.14 -2.90
CA PHE A 17 11.08 3.55 -1.91
C PHE A 17 10.67 3.99 -0.50
N LEU A 18 10.58 5.29 -0.22
CA LEU A 18 10.26 5.83 1.09
C LEU A 18 8.87 5.40 1.58
N PHE A 19 7.87 5.48 0.70
CA PHE A 19 6.49 5.11 1.02
C PHE A 19 6.39 3.62 1.39
N PHE A 20 6.89 2.73 0.54
CA PHE A 20 6.80 1.30 0.78
C PHE A 20 7.78 0.81 1.85
N ALA A 21 8.92 1.47 2.04
CA ALA A 21 9.81 1.22 3.19
C ALA A 21 9.08 1.45 4.52
N SER A 22 8.31 2.55 4.63
CA SER A 22 7.51 2.80 5.83
C SER A 22 6.45 1.71 6.06
N LEU A 23 5.79 1.24 4.99
CA LEU A 23 4.83 0.13 5.07
C LEU A 23 5.48 -1.20 5.43
N GLY A 24 6.72 -1.44 4.98
CA GLY A 24 7.51 -2.62 5.32
C GLY A 24 7.82 -2.71 6.81
N ALA A 25 7.85 -1.58 7.52
CA ALA A 25 7.97 -1.60 8.98
C ALA A 25 6.69 -2.07 9.67
N PHE A 26 5.52 -1.71 9.13
CA PHE A 26 4.24 -1.84 9.83
C PHE A 26 3.45 -3.08 9.43
N LEU A 27 3.22 -3.28 8.12
CA LEU A 27 2.29 -4.31 7.62
C LEU A 27 2.68 -5.74 8.00
N PRO A 28 3.96 -6.16 7.92
CA PRO A 28 4.34 -7.51 8.31
C PRO A 28 4.17 -7.80 9.80
N TYR A 29 4.15 -6.77 10.64
CA TYR A 29 4.38 -6.92 12.07
C TYR A 29 3.20 -6.50 12.94
N ILE A 30 2.24 -5.72 12.43
CA ILE A 30 1.12 -5.22 13.24
C ILE A 30 0.23 -6.34 13.80
N THR A 31 -0.06 -7.38 13.01
CA THR A 31 -0.89 -8.51 13.48
C THR A 31 -0.14 -9.35 14.50
N LEU A 32 1.16 -9.55 14.30
CA LEU A 32 2.04 -10.20 15.27
C LEU A 32 2.12 -9.42 16.59
N TYR A 33 2.29 -8.10 16.52
CA TYR A 33 2.34 -7.22 17.69
C TYR A 33 1.06 -7.30 18.54
N LEU A 34 -0.11 -7.33 17.89
CA LEU A 34 -1.39 -7.52 18.60
C LEU A 34 -1.49 -8.93 19.19
N GLY A 35 -1.01 -9.95 18.49
CA GLY A 35 -0.97 -11.33 18.96
C GLY A 35 -0.09 -11.53 20.20
N GLU A 36 1.13 -10.99 20.20
CA GLU A 36 2.04 -11.01 21.37
C GLU A 36 1.46 -10.26 22.58
N ALA A 37 0.61 -9.26 22.33
CA ALA A 37 -0.16 -8.57 23.36
C ALA A 37 -1.41 -9.35 23.84
N GLY A 38 -1.62 -10.57 23.36
CA GLY A 38 -2.69 -11.46 23.81
C GLY A 38 -4.02 -11.32 23.07
N TRP A 39 -4.08 -10.60 21.95
CA TRP A 39 -5.32 -10.55 21.16
C TRP A 39 -5.63 -11.90 20.52
N SER A 40 -6.91 -12.29 20.58
CA SER A 40 -7.39 -13.48 19.87
C SER A 40 -7.34 -13.29 18.35
N GLY A 41 -7.22 -14.40 17.61
CA GLY A 41 -7.27 -14.38 16.15
C GLY A 41 -8.52 -13.71 15.57
N VAL A 42 -9.67 -13.81 16.28
CA VAL A 42 -10.91 -13.09 15.91
C VAL A 42 -10.74 -11.58 16.02
N SER A 43 -10.15 -11.08 17.11
CA SER A 43 -9.94 -9.65 17.33
C SER A 43 -8.96 -9.07 16.30
N ILE A 44 -7.91 -9.82 15.98
CA ILE A 44 -6.94 -9.48 14.93
C ILE A 44 -7.62 -9.47 13.55
N GLY A 45 -8.47 -10.46 13.27
CA GLY A 45 -9.25 -10.50 12.03
C GLY A 45 -10.18 -9.29 11.86
N ILE A 46 -10.87 -8.89 12.94
CA ILE A 46 -11.70 -7.68 12.95
C ILE A 46 -10.85 -6.43 12.70
N TYR A 47 -9.70 -6.30 13.37
CA TYR A 47 -8.76 -5.19 13.17
C TYR A 47 -8.28 -5.10 11.72
N ALA A 48 -7.87 -6.23 11.15
CA ALA A 48 -7.39 -6.32 9.77
C ALA A 48 -8.47 -6.00 8.74
N ALA A 49 -9.76 -6.18 9.07
CA ALA A 49 -10.89 -5.87 8.20
C ALA A 49 -11.31 -4.38 8.25
N ILE A 50 -11.18 -3.72 9.40
CA ILE A 50 -11.61 -2.32 9.58
C ILE A 50 -10.89 -1.38 8.61
N GLY A 51 -9.56 -1.49 8.51
CA GLY A 51 -8.76 -0.61 7.64
C GLY A 51 -9.24 -0.62 6.18
N PRO A 52 -9.25 -1.78 5.50
CA PRO A 52 -9.78 -1.92 4.14
C PRO A 52 -11.24 -1.48 3.99
N LEU A 53 -12.11 -1.76 4.96
CA LEU A 53 -13.50 -1.32 4.92
C LEU A 53 -13.62 0.22 4.97
N VAL A 54 -12.88 0.87 5.86
CA VAL A 54 -12.82 2.34 5.94
C VAL A 54 -12.22 2.92 4.65
N THR A 55 -11.13 2.34 4.13
CA THR A 55 -10.56 2.75 2.84
C THR A 55 -11.58 2.65 1.72
N PHE A 56 -12.31 1.53 1.62
CA PHE A 56 -13.34 1.34 0.59
C PHE A 56 -14.42 2.42 0.63
N LEU A 57 -14.89 2.79 1.84
CA LEU A 57 -15.91 3.82 2.03
C LEU A 57 -15.38 5.25 1.77
N THR A 58 -14.11 5.49 2.06
CA THR A 58 -13.50 6.84 2.03
C THR A 58 -12.75 7.14 0.74
N GLN A 59 -12.39 6.14 -0.05
CA GLN A 59 -11.64 6.32 -1.29
C GLN A 59 -12.39 7.20 -2.32
N PRO A 60 -13.72 7.07 -2.54
CA PRO A 60 -14.45 8.00 -3.40
C PRO A 60 -14.47 9.43 -2.87
N LEU A 61 -14.55 9.61 -1.54
CA LEU A 61 -14.51 10.91 -0.88
C LEU A 61 -13.15 11.60 -1.16
N TRP A 62 -12.05 10.90 -0.92
CA TRP A 62 -10.71 11.46 -1.16
C TRP A 62 -10.41 11.70 -2.63
N GLY A 63 -10.97 10.89 -3.54
CA GLY A 63 -10.93 11.16 -4.98
C GLY A 63 -11.59 12.51 -5.32
N TYR A 64 -12.82 12.72 -4.84
CA TYR A 64 -13.55 13.97 -5.06
C TYR A 64 -12.83 15.19 -4.45
N VAL A 65 -12.31 15.06 -3.23
CA VAL A 65 -11.54 16.12 -2.58
C VAL A 65 -10.24 16.41 -3.35
N GLY A 66 -9.55 15.38 -3.85
CA GLY A 66 -8.34 15.52 -4.65
C GLY A 66 -8.59 16.29 -5.96
N ASP A 67 -9.70 16.00 -6.63
CA ASP A 67 -10.12 16.67 -7.85
C ASP A 67 -10.50 18.14 -7.60
N MET A 68 -11.22 18.42 -6.50
CA MET A 68 -11.60 19.78 -6.10
C MET A 68 -10.43 20.64 -5.64
N TRP A 69 -9.54 20.08 -4.82
CA TRP A 69 -8.44 20.83 -4.21
C TRP A 69 -7.44 21.28 -5.28
N GLY A 70 -7.28 20.49 -6.34
CA GLY A 70 -6.36 20.81 -7.43
C GLY A 70 -4.88 20.72 -7.04
N ASN A 71 -4.55 20.31 -5.81
CA ASN A 71 -3.18 20.12 -5.34
C ASN A 71 -2.99 18.76 -4.67
N LEU A 72 -2.91 17.74 -5.51
CA LEU A 72 -2.79 16.35 -5.08
C LEU A 72 -1.57 16.08 -4.17
N PRO A 73 -0.37 16.66 -4.40
CA PRO A 73 0.77 16.48 -3.50
C PRO A 73 0.55 17.06 -2.11
N ARG A 74 -0.09 18.24 -1.99
CA ARG A 74 -0.40 18.82 -0.67
C ARG A 74 -1.44 17.99 0.07
N LEU A 75 -2.47 17.50 -0.61
CA LEU A 75 -3.45 16.60 -0.02
C LEU A 75 -2.77 15.30 0.44
N PHE A 76 -1.93 14.69 -0.39
CA PHE A 76 -1.15 13.51 -0.02
C PHE A 76 -0.32 13.78 1.23
N ALA A 77 0.43 14.89 1.25
CA ALA A 77 1.29 15.23 2.39
C ALA A 77 0.49 15.40 3.68
N LEU A 78 -0.67 16.06 3.63
CA LEU A 78 -1.56 16.24 4.78
C LEU A 78 -2.05 14.88 5.33
N LEU A 79 -2.55 14.02 4.45
CA LEU A 79 -3.07 12.70 4.83
C LEU A 79 -1.95 11.78 5.35
N ALA A 80 -0.78 11.81 4.69
CA ALA A 80 0.40 11.07 5.15
C ALA A 80 0.89 11.57 6.51
N SER A 81 0.93 12.87 6.74
CA SER A 81 1.26 13.44 8.06
C SER A 81 0.24 13.03 9.13
N ALA A 82 -1.07 13.04 8.82
CA ALA A 82 -2.10 12.61 9.75
C ALA A 82 -1.99 11.11 10.09
N ALA A 83 -1.72 10.26 9.09
CA ALA A 83 -1.45 8.84 9.29
C ALA A 83 -0.19 8.61 10.13
N ALA A 84 0.91 9.32 9.83
CA ALA A 84 2.15 9.23 10.58
C ALA A 84 1.97 9.61 12.06
N VAL A 85 1.30 10.73 12.34
CA VAL A 85 1.02 11.16 13.71
C VAL A 85 0.11 10.15 14.41
N SER A 86 -0.94 9.67 13.74
CA SER A 86 -1.84 8.66 14.29
C SER A 86 -1.08 7.41 14.71
N VAL A 87 -0.27 6.82 13.82
CA VAL A 87 0.52 5.62 14.13
C VAL A 87 1.58 5.89 15.21
N PHE A 88 2.21 7.07 15.19
CA PHE A 88 3.21 7.45 16.20
C PHE A 88 2.63 7.54 17.61
N VAL A 89 1.45 8.15 17.78
CA VAL A 89 0.79 8.24 19.09
C VAL A 89 0.55 6.83 19.67
N PHE A 90 0.12 5.89 18.83
CA PHE A 90 -0.14 4.50 19.25
C PHE A 90 1.12 3.71 19.61
N ALA A 91 2.32 4.17 19.23
CA ALA A 91 3.57 3.56 19.67
C ALA A 91 3.77 3.58 21.19
N PHE A 92 3.08 4.50 21.88
CA PHE A 92 3.20 4.75 23.32
C PHE A 92 1.97 4.32 24.10
N LEU A 93 0.95 3.76 23.43
CA LEU A 93 -0.27 3.30 24.08
C LEU A 93 -0.19 1.79 24.37
N PRO A 94 -0.72 1.34 25.51
CA PRO A 94 -0.87 -0.09 25.75
C PRO A 94 -1.89 -0.68 24.77
N VAL A 95 -1.60 -1.89 24.29
CA VAL A 95 -2.51 -2.62 23.41
C VAL A 95 -3.81 -2.89 24.15
N SER A 96 -4.90 -2.40 23.57
CA SER A 96 -6.26 -2.45 24.11
C SER A 96 -7.24 -2.21 22.96
N SER A 97 -8.55 -2.31 23.20
CA SER A 97 -9.60 -2.06 22.19
C SER A 97 -9.47 -0.70 21.47
N VAL A 98 -8.76 0.27 22.06
CA VAL A 98 -8.41 1.54 21.41
C VAL A 98 -7.64 1.33 20.10
N PHE A 99 -6.92 0.21 19.90
CA PHE A 99 -6.25 -0.10 18.63
C PHE A 99 -7.24 -0.26 17.45
N PHE A 100 -8.51 -0.57 17.69
CA PHE A 100 -9.49 -0.51 16.58
C PHE A 100 -9.64 0.91 16.01
N LEU A 101 -9.44 1.96 16.83
CA LEU A 101 -9.36 3.34 16.33
C LEU A 101 -8.13 3.53 15.43
N LEU A 102 -6.98 2.92 15.76
CA LEU A 102 -5.82 2.96 14.87
C LEU A 102 -6.14 2.38 13.49
N ALA A 103 -6.83 1.24 13.42
CA ALA A 103 -7.25 0.66 12.15
C ALA A 103 -8.18 1.61 11.36
N ILE A 104 -9.09 2.32 12.03
CA ILE A 104 -9.93 3.35 11.40
C ILE A 104 -9.08 4.50 10.86
N LEU A 105 -8.18 5.04 11.67
CA LEU A 105 -7.33 6.18 11.29
C LEU A 105 -6.39 5.82 10.14
N VAL A 106 -5.80 4.62 10.15
CA VAL A 106 -4.98 4.11 9.05
C VAL A 106 -5.82 3.93 7.79
N GLY A 107 -7.00 3.29 7.88
CA GLY A 107 -7.90 3.15 6.72
C GLY A 107 -8.32 4.51 6.14
N PHE A 108 -8.61 5.49 7.00
CA PHE A 108 -9.09 6.82 6.59
C PHE A 108 -7.98 7.69 5.99
N PHE A 109 -6.79 7.74 6.60
CA PHE A 109 -5.70 8.63 6.18
C PHE A 109 -4.66 7.96 5.28
N GLN A 110 -4.26 6.71 5.57
CA GLN A 110 -3.24 5.99 4.81
C GLN A 110 -3.85 5.31 3.56
N GLY A 111 -5.08 4.81 3.67
CA GLY A 111 -5.79 4.11 2.58
C GLY A 111 -5.68 4.77 1.20
N PRO A 112 -5.99 6.07 1.03
CA PRO A 112 -5.92 6.72 -0.28
C PRO A 112 -4.49 7.02 -0.77
N LEU A 113 -3.45 6.90 0.07
CA LEU A 113 -2.10 7.36 -0.28
C LEU A 113 -1.49 6.58 -1.44
N SER A 114 -1.66 5.26 -1.49
CA SER A 114 -1.09 4.45 -2.59
C SER A 114 -1.64 4.84 -3.96
N PRO A 115 -2.97 4.90 -4.20
CA PRO A 115 -3.48 5.33 -5.51
C PRO A 115 -3.17 6.81 -5.82
N MET A 116 -3.09 7.68 -4.81
CA MET A 116 -2.63 9.06 -5.00
C MET A 116 -1.18 9.12 -5.46
N LEU A 117 -0.30 8.31 -4.85
CA LEU A 117 1.11 8.20 -5.25
C LEU A 117 1.23 7.70 -6.69
N ASP A 118 0.46 6.67 -7.08
CA ASP A 118 0.45 6.15 -8.45
C ASP A 118 -0.01 7.21 -9.46
N SER A 119 -1.10 7.91 -9.16
CA SER A 119 -1.62 9.00 -9.99
C SER A 119 -0.60 10.14 -10.17
N MET A 120 0.04 10.59 -9.08
CA MET A 120 1.10 11.61 -9.14
C MET A 120 2.30 11.13 -9.95
N SER A 121 2.71 9.88 -9.76
CA SER A 121 3.86 9.27 -10.43
C SER A 121 3.68 9.22 -11.95
N VAL A 122 2.52 8.73 -12.41
CA VAL A 122 2.18 8.67 -13.85
C VAL A 122 2.13 10.08 -14.47
N ARG A 123 1.67 11.09 -13.73
CA ARG A 123 1.67 12.49 -14.19
C ARG A 123 3.08 13.06 -14.28
N LEU A 124 3.91 12.86 -13.26
CA LEU A 124 5.29 13.36 -13.21
C LEU A 124 6.20 12.73 -14.28
N LEU A 125 6.00 11.44 -14.57
CA LEU A 125 6.74 10.72 -15.61
C LEU A 125 6.39 11.20 -17.03
N GLY A 126 5.18 11.71 -17.27
CA GLY A 126 4.80 12.28 -18.57
C GLY A 126 4.98 11.31 -19.74
N SER A 127 5.82 11.66 -20.71
CA SER A 127 6.17 10.77 -21.85
C SER A 127 6.94 9.52 -21.42
N GLY A 128 7.52 9.49 -20.22
CA GLY A 128 8.23 8.36 -19.64
C GLY A 128 7.36 7.34 -18.90
N ARG A 129 6.04 7.33 -19.11
CA ARG A 129 5.10 6.38 -18.46
C ARG A 129 5.47 4.92 -18.63
N SER A 130 6.10 4.56 -19.75
CA SER A 130 6.61 3.20 -19.99
C SER A 130 7.61 2.76 -18.90
N LYS A 131 8.35 3.70 -18.29
CA LYS A 131 9.30 3.43 -17.20
C LYS A 131 8.64 3.32 -15.81
N TRP A 132 7.32 3.42 -15.71
CA TRP A 132 6.62 3.37 -14.43
C TRP A 132 6.90 2.08 -13.66
N GLY A 133 6.89 0.90 -14.30
CA GLY A 133 7.22 -0.37 -13.65
C GLY A 133 8.62 -0.37 -13.01
N VAL A 134 9.63 0.10 -13.75
CA VAL A 134 11.02 0.25 -13.24
C VAL A 134 11.14 1.29 -12.14
N THR A 135 10.20 2.23 -12.07
CA THR A 135 10.16 3.23 -11.00
C THR A 135 9.48 2.66 -9.75
N ARG A 136 8.41 1.89 -9.94
CA ARG A 136 7.61 1.25 -8.89
C ARG A 136 8.33 0.13 -8.15
N LEU A 137 9.26 -0.58 -8.81
CA LEU A 137 10.03 -1.67 -8.19
C LEU A 137 10.85 -1.21 -6.97
N TRP A 138 11.21 0.07 -6.91
CA TRP A 138 11.94 0.64 -5.77
C TRP A 138 11.11 0.59 -4.49
N GLY A 139 9.77 0.57 -4.62
CA GLY A 139 8.89 0.32 -3.50
C GLY A 139 9.09 -1.08 -2.91
N SER A 140 9.16 -2.11 -3.75
CA SER A 140 9.37 -3.48 -3.29
C SER A 140 10.75 -3.66 -2.62
N ILE A 141 11.79 -2.98 -3.11
CA ILE A 141 13.11 -2.94 -2.47
C ILE A 141 13.04 -2.27 -1.10
N GLY A 142 12.38 -1.11 -0.99
CA GLY A 142 12.21 -0.40 0.28
C GLY A 142 11.45 -1.22 1.30
N PHE A 143 10.32 -1.82 0.89
CA PHE A 143 9.51 -2.71 1.73
C PHE A 143 10.34 -3.89 2.25
N ALA A 144 11.03 -4.60 1.35
CA ALA A 144 11.86 -5.75 1.71
C ALA A 144 12.97 -5.36 2.70
N GLY A 145 13.73 -4.31 2.41
CA GLY A 145 14.83 -3.88 3.27
C GLY A 145 14.37 -3.55 4.69
N VAL A 146 13.31 -2.75 4.85
CA VAL A 146 12.83 -2.36 6.17
C VAL A 146 12.11 -3.51 6.88
N SER A 147 11.40 -4.37 6.16
CA SER A 147 10.77 -5.58 6.73
C SER A 147 11.82 -6.47 7.40
N VAL A 148 12.94 -6.75 6.74
CA VAL A 148 14.05 -7.52 7.36
C VAL A 148 14.59 -6.82 8.61
N VAL A 149 14.83 -5.51 8.52
CA VAL A 149 15.40 -4.74 9.64
C VAL A 149 14.49 -4.75 10.87
N ILE A 150 13.18 -4.50 10.69
CA ILE A 150 12.22 -4.58 11.80
C ILE A 150 12.16 -6.00 12.35
N GLY A 151 12.16 -7.02 11.50
CA GLY A 151 12.16 -8.41 11.92
C GLY A 151 13.32 -8.78 12.84
N ALA A 152 14.52 -8.30 12.51
CA ALA A 152 15.73 -8.56 13.29
C ALA A 152 15.68 -7.98 14.71
N VAL A 153 14.97 -6.86 14.91
CA VAL A 153 14.87 -6.17 16.21
C VAL A 153 13.52 -6.36 16.89
N PHE A 154 12.60 -7.10 16.27
CA PHE A 154 11.20 -7.18 16.72
C PHE A 154 11.07 -7.74 18.14
N ALA A 155 11.80 -8.81 18.44
CA ALA A 155 11.72 -9.50 19.75
C ALA A 155 12.10 -8.60 20.93
N GLU A 156 13.03 -7.66 20.72
CA GLU A 156 13.51 -6.76 21.77
C GLU A 156 12.77 -5.42 21.78
N ARG A 157 12.30 -4.96 20.60
CA ARG A 157 11.81 -3.60 20.38
C ARG A 157 10.66 -3.56 19.37
N SER A 158 9.62 -4.34 19.60
CA SER A 158 8.47 -4.45 18.70
C SER A 158 7.78 -3.10 18.42
N SER A 159 7.78 -2.15 19.37
CA SER A 159 7.24 -0.80 19.17
C SER A 159 7.95 0.03 18.08
N LEU A 160 9.15 -0.36 17.63
CA LEU A 160 9.85 0.31 16.53
C LEU A 160 9.08 0.25 15.21
N LEU A 161 8.18 -0.73 15.02
CA LEU A 161 7.32 -0.80 13.84
C LEU A 161 6.51 0.49 13.64
N PHE A 162 6.01 1.09 14.72
CA PHE A 162 5.22 2.31 14.69
C PHE A 162 6.09 3.54 14.42
N VAL A 163 7.25 3.62 15.08
CA VAL A 163 8.17 4.75 14.97
C VAL A 163 8.79 4.82 13.57
N VAL A 164 9.27 3.71 13.05
CA VAL A 164 9.88 3.65 11.70
C VAL A 164 8.83 3.91 10.63
N TYR A 165 7.61 3.39 10.78
CA TYR A 165 6.48 3.74 9.91
C TYR A 165 6.22 5.26 9.93
N ALA A 166 6.08 5.85 11.12
CA ALA A 166 5.71 7.26 11.25
C ALA A 166 6.79 8.18 10.67
N LEU A 167 8.07 7.91 10.97
CA LEU A 167 9.19 8.67 10.44
C LEU A 167 9.29 8.52 8.91
N GLY A 168 9.22 7.29 8.39
CA GLY A 168 9.28 7.04 6.94
C GLY A 168 8.12 7.70 6.19
N THR A 169 6.91 7.63 6.75
CA THR A 169 5.72 8.28 6.19
C THR A 169 5.86 9.81 6.24
N MET A 170 6.39 10.38 7.33
CA MET A 170 6.61 11.82 7.44
C MET A 170 7.69 12.33 6.48
N ILE A 171 8.77 11.58 6.29
CA ILE A 171 9.80 11.88 5.28
C ILE A 171 9.16 11.82 3.89
N THR A 172 8.33 10.83 3.60
CA THR A 172 7.59 10.73 2.34
C THR A 172 6.68 11.94 2.13
N ALA A 173 5.89 12.33 3.14
CA ALA A 173 5.02 13.49 3.09
C ALA A 173 5.81 14.78 2.79
N PHE A 174 6.93 14.97 3.48
CA PHE A 174 7.83 16.09 3.24
C PHE A 174 8.40 16.06 1.81
N SER A 175 8.91 14.93 1.33
CA SER A 175 9.42 14.79 -0.04
C SER A 175 8.36 15.10 -1.10
N VAL A 176 7.13 14.61 -0.91
CA VAL A 176 6.01 14.88 -1.82
C VAL A 176 5.64 16.36 -1.84
N SER A 177 5.64 17.03 -0.68
CA SER A 177 5.33 18.46 -0.56
C SER A 177 6.29 19.38 -1.35
N ARG A 178 7.51 18.89 -1.64
CA ARG A 178 8.55 19.61 -2.39
C ARG A 178 8.52 19.34 -3.89
N LEU A 179 7.61 18.49 -4.38
CA LEU A 179 7.54 18.20 -5.80
C LEU A 179 7.09 19.43 -6.59
N PRO A 180 7.77 19.76 -7.70
CA PRO A 180 7.31 20.79 -8.63
C PRO A 180 6.10 20.24 -9.37
N PHE A 181 4.94 20.37 -8.76
CA PHE A 181 3.68 19.90 -9.31
C PHE A 181 2.91 21.09 -9.85
N THR A 182 3.02 21.29 -11.16
CA THR A 182 2.16 22.23 -11.86
C THR A 182 0.91 21.49 -12.33
N ASN A 183 -0.24 22.16 -12.19
CA ASN A 183 -1.52 21.66 -12.69
C ASN A 183 -1.66 21.90 -14.21
N ASP A 184 -0.54 21.85 -14.94
CA ASP A 184 -0.48 22.20 -16.34
C ASP A 184 -1.18 21.10 -17.16
N GLY A 185 -2.45 21.33 -17.50
CA GLY A 185 -3.18 20.51 -18.48
C GLY A 185 -4.63 20.14 -18.14
N GLN A 186 -5.18 20.54 -16.99
CA GLN A 186 -6.62 20.39 -16.72
C GLN A 186 -7.22 21.78 -16.51
N PRO A 187 -8.10 22.27 -17.41
CA PRO A 187 -8.78 23.54 -17.19
C PRO A 187 -9.59 23.45 -15.90
N HIS A 188 -9.23 24.29 -14.93
CA HIS A 188 -10.03 24.50 -13.73
C HIS A 188 -11.36 25.17 -14.12
N GLN A 189 -12.34 24.32 -14.41
CA GLN A 189 -13.68 24.53 -13.90
C GLN A 189 -14.09 23.23 -13.24
N PRO A 190 -14.11 23.13 -11.89
CA PRO A 190 -14.93 22.11 -11.28
C PRO A 190 -16.35 22.41 -11.75
N LYS A 191 -16.85 21.68 -12.75
CA LYS A 191 -18.30 21.59 -12.90
C LYS A 191 -18.75 21.01 -11.57
N LEU A 192 -19.48 21.80 -10.78
CA LEU A 192 -20.23 21.38 -9.60
C LEU A 192 -21.33 20.37 -10.00
N GLY A 193 -21.00 19.37 -10.81
CA GLY A 193 -21.77 18.16 -10.90
C GLY A 193 -21.41 17.38 -9.65
N GLY A 194 -22.23 17.51 -8.60
CA GLY A 194 -22.08 16.72 -7.38
C GLY A 194 -21.85 15.24 -7.68
N PHE A 195 -21.21 14.53 -6.76
CA PHE A 195 -20.87 13.11 -6.90
C PHE A 195 -22.04 12.31 -7.49
N LYS A 196 -21.93 11.90 -8.76
CA LYS A 196 -23.02 11.18 -9.44
C LYS A 196 -22.85 9.68 -9.24
N LEU A 197 -23.64 9.11 -8.33
CA LEU A 197 -23.76 7.66 -8.12
C LEU A 197 -24.14 6.89 -9.40
N THR A 198 -24.69 7.57 -10.41
CA THR A 198 -25.04 6.97 -11.70
C THR A 198 -23.83 6.39 -12.45
N GLY A 199 -22.63 6.97 -12.29
CA GLY A 199 -21.39 6.41 -12.85
C GLY A 199 -20.98 5.09 -12.19
N LEU A 200 -21.27 4.94 -10.89
CA LEU A 200 -21.06 3.69 -10.16
C LEU A 200 -22.04 2.61 -10.64
N ALA A 201 -23.32 2.98 -10.85
CA ALA A 201 -24.34 2.07 -11.36
C ALA A 201 -24.03 1.56 -12.77
N SER A 202 -23.42 2.38 -13.63
CA SER A 202 -22.97 1.93 -14.97
C SER A 202 -21.79 0.95 -14.92
N LEU A 203 -20.89 1.10 -13.94
CA LEU A 203 -19.77 0.14 -13.74
C LEU A 203 -20.29 -1.24 -13.29
N LEU A 204 -21.34 -1.26 -12.47
CA LEU A 204 -21.96 -2.49 -11.96
C LEU A 204 -22.88 -3.19 -12.98
N ARG A 205 -23.22 -2.55 -14.09
CA ARG A 205 -24.11 -3.11 -15.13
C ARG A 205 -23.43 -3.31 -16.49
N GLY A 206 -22.18 -2.88 -16.62
CA GLY A 206 -21.43 -2.89 -17.87
C GLY A 206 -20.55 -4.13 -18.06
N PRO A 207 -19.86 -4.23 -19.22
CA PRO A 207 -18.90 -5.29 -19.53
C PRO A 207 -17.66 -5.30 -18.60
N PHE A 208 -17.55 -4.30 -17.72
CA PHE A 208 -16.50 -4.20 -16.71
C PHE A 208 -16.79 -5.04 -15.45
N LEU A 209 -18.03 -5.45 -15.21
CA LEU A 209 -18.40 -6.23 -14.02
C LEU A 209 -17.64 -7.57 -13.91
N PRO A 210 -17.48 -8.39 -14.97
CA PRO A 210 -16.68 -9.61 -14.89
C PRO A 210 -15.23 -9.37 -14.49
N PHE A 211 -14.63 -8.27 -14.95
CA PHE A 211 -13.27 -7.87 -14.55
C PHE A 211 -13.21 -7.49 -13.06
N LEU A 212 -14.20 -6.74 -12.56
CA LEU A 212 -14.32 -6.42 -11.14
C LEU A 212 -14.49 -7.68 -10.27
N LEU A 213 -15.34 -8.62 -10.70
CA LEU A 213 -15.55 -9.88 -9.98
C LEU A 213 -14.27 -10.74 -9.99
N ALA A 214 -13.59 -10.84 -11.13
CA ALA A 214 -12.34 -11.60 -11.24
C ALA A 214 -11.25 -11.02 -10.32
N THR A 215 -11.05 -9.70 -10.35
CA THR A 215 -10.06 -9.04 -9.47
C THR A 215 -10.45 -9.12 -8.00
N PHE A 216 -11.74 -9.04 -7.66
CA PHE A 216 -12.22 -9.27 -6.30
C PHE A 216 -11.88 -10.68 -5.79
N ILE A 217 -12.18 -11.72 -6.57
CA ILE A 217 -11.88 -13.12 -6.20
C ILE A 217 -10.36 -13.32 -6.01
N LEU A 218 -9.55 -12.78 -6.93
CA LEU A 218 -8.10 -12.86 -6.84
C LEU A 218 -7.57 -12.17 -5.58
N GLN A 219 -8.04 -10.95 -5.29
CA GLN A 219 -7.64 -10.19 -4.11
C GLN A 219 -8.11 -10.84 -2.81
N PHE A 220 -9.32 -11.40 -2.80
CA PHE A 220 -9.83 -12.16 -1.65
C PHE A 220 -8.91 -13.35 -1.34
N GLY A 221 -8.58 -14.16 -2.34
CA GLY A 221 -7.66 -15.29 -2.20
C GLY A 221 -6.24 -14.88 -1.82
N HIS A 222 -5.79 -13.69 -2.24
CA HIS A 222 -4.49 -13.14 -1.86
C HIS A 222 -4.45 -12.65 -0.41
N HIS A 223 -5.44 -11.86 0.03
CA HIS A 223 -5.42 -11.19 1.33
C HIS A 223 -5.76 -12.12 2.50
N MET A 224 -6.57 -13.16 2.29
CA MET A 224 -6.95 -14.10 3.33
C MET A 224 -5.73 -14.75 4.04
N PRO A 225 -4.79 -15.41 3.33
CA PRO A 225 -3.60 -15.97 3.98
C PRO A 225 -2.58 -14.88 4.36
N THR A 226 -2.47 -13.82 3.55
CA THR A 226 -1.40 -12.83 3.69
C THR A 226 -1.55 -11.99 4.97
N ASN A 227 -2.78 -11.73 5.44
CA ASN A 227 -2.98 -11.01 6.70
C ASN A 227 -2.56 -11.80 7.95
N PHE A 228 -2.58 -13.13 7.88
CA PHE A 228 -2.26 -14.02 9.01
C PHE A 228 -0.90 -14.69 8.87
N VAL A 229 -0.18 -14.52 7.76
CA VAL A 229 1.08 -15.23 7.49
C VAL A 229 2.11 -15.01 8.60
N SER A 230 2.21 -13.80 9.15
CA SER A 230 3.15 -13.49 10.24
C SER A 230 2.81 -14.22 11.52
N LEU A 231 1.52 -14.30 11.88
CA LEU A 231 1.05 -15.07 13.04
C LEU A 231 1.29 -16.56 12.83
N VAL A 232 0.97 -17.07 11.65
CA VAL A 232 1.16 -18.48 11.29
C VAL A 232 2.63 -18.91 11.31
N ILE A 233 3.55 -18.03 10.93
CA ILE A 233 5.00 -18.28 11.06
C ILE A 233 5.39 -18.29 12.54
N ALA A 234 4.91 -17.33 13.34
CA ALA A 234 5.22 -17.23 14.76
C ALA A 234 4.67 -18.43 15.56
N ASP A 235 3.45 -18.87 15.29
CA ASP A 235 2.80 -20.04 15.92
C ASP A 235 3.58 -21.34 15.68
N ARG A 236 4.35 -21.41 14.59
CA ARG A 236 5.25 -22.53 14.27
C ARG A 236 6.67 -22.36 14.83
N GLY A 237 6.89 -21.41 15.73
CA GLY A 237 8.19 -21.11 16.32
C GLY A 237 9.11 -20.25 15.45
N GLY A 238 8.58 -19.64 14.39
CA GLY A 238 9.34 -18.73 13.53
C GLY A 238 9.61 -17.39 14.19
N SER A 239 10.83 -16.85 14.02
CA SER A 239 11.22 -15.55 14.59
C SER A 239 10.71 -14.37 13.75
N GLY A 240 10.74 -13.16 14.34
CA GLY A 240 10.49 -11.91 13.62
C GLY A 240 11.37 -11.73 12.38
N SER A 241 12.62 -12.24 12.41
CA SER A 241 13.53 -12.27 11.26
C SER A 241 13.02 -13.16 10.15
N LEU A 242 12.49 -14.36 10.47
CA LEU A 242 11.91 -15.26 9.47
C LEU A 242 10.66 -14.64 8.82
N ILE A 243 9.82 -13.97 9.62
CA ILE A 243 8.67 -13.21 9.12
C ILE A 243 9.14 -12.10 8.17
N GLY A 244 10.18 -11.36 8.55
CA GLY A 244 10.76 -10.31 7.73
C GLY A 244 11.28 -10.81 6.41
N LEU A 245 11.98 -11.94 6.42
CA LEU A 245 12.47 -12.61 5.21
C LEU A 245 11.34 -13.14 4.32
N ALA A 246 10.26 -13.68 4.90
CA ALA A 246 9.11 -14.19 4.16
C ALA A 246 8.39 -13.06 3.39
N TRP A 247 8.12 -11.95 4.07
CA TRP A 247 7.52 -10.75 3.46
C TRP A 247 8.46 -10.10 2.44
N SER A 248 9.76 -10.07 2.71
CA SER A 248 10.77 -9.54 1.79
C SER A 248 10.89 -10.37 0.52
N THR A 249 10.86 -11.70 0.66
CA THR A 249 10.87 -12.62 -0.48
C THR A 249 9.64 -12.37 -1.35
N THR A 250 8.46 -12.21 -0.74
CA THR A 250 7.22 -11.89 -1.46
C THR A 250 7.36 -10.59 -2.26
N ALA A 251 7.91 -9.53 -1.66
CA ALA A 251 8.12 -8.26 -2.34
C ALA A 251 9.19 -8.35 -3.46
N LEU A 252 10.30 -9.04 -3.22
CA LEU A 252 11.40 -9.13 -4.18
C LEU A 252 11.04 -9.98 -5.41
N VAL A 253 10.13 -10.95 -5.28
CA VAL A 253 9.58 -11.71 -6.42
C VAL A 253 8.82 -10.82 -7.41
N GLU A 254 8.32 -9.66 -6.98
CA GLU A 254 7.67 -8.69 -7.88
C GLU A 254 8.68 -7.96 -8.78
N VAL A 255 9.95 -7.86 -8.38
CA VAL A 255 10.98 -7.05 -9.09
C VAL A 255 11.18 -7.53 -10.54
N PRO A 256 11.38 -8.84 -10.82
CA PRO A 256 11.45 -9.32 -12.20
C PRO A 256 10.18 -9.01 -13.01
N VAL A 257 9.00 -9.10 -12.39
CA VAL A 257 7.71 -8.81 -13.05
C VAL A 257 7.62 -7.32 -13.41
N PHE A 258 8.01 -6.42 -12.51
CA PHE A 258 8.03 -4.98 -12.79
C PHE A 258 9.01 -4.59 -13.90
N ILE A 259 10.19 -5.22 -13.95
CA ILE A 259 11.18 -4.98 -15.00
C ILE A 259 10.65 -5.46 -16.36
N THR A 260 9.91 -6.57 -16.37
CA THR A 260 9.42 -7.21 -17.60
C THR A 260 8.01 -6.79 -17.98
N THR A 261 7.33 -5.93 -17.22
CA THR A 261 5.91 -5.58 -17.41
C THR A 261 5.60 -5.12 -18.83
N ILE A 262 6.41 -4.24 -19.42
CA ILE A 262 6.20 -3.77 -20.81
C ILE A 262 6.29 -4.94 -21.79
N ARG A 263 7.35 -5.76 -21.68
CA ARG A 263 7.56 -6.92 -22.56
C ARG A 263 6.46 -7.97 -22.40
N LEU A 264 5.91 -8.13 -21.20
CA LEU A 264 4.79 -9.01 -20.92
C LEU A 264 3.53 -8.50 -21.62
N LEU A 265 3.22 -7.20 -21.50
CA LEU A 265 2.05 -6.58 -22.13
C LEU A 265 2.15 -6.50 -23.66
N ASP A 266 3.36 -6.43 -24.21
CA ASP A 266 3.58 -6.50 -25.66
C ASP A 266 3.30 -7.91 -26.23
N ARG A 267 3.40 -8.95 -25.40
CA ARG A 267 3.30 -10.36 -25.82
C ARG A 267 2.00 -11.06 -25.40
N LEU A 268 1.43 -10.65 -24.27
CA LEU A 268 0.28 -11.28 -23.64
C LEU A 268 -0.80 -10.22 -23.39
N SER A 269 -2.04 -10.59 -23.65
CA SER A 269 -3.17 -9.74 -23.29
C SER A 269 -3.33 -9.66 -21.77
N PRO A 270 -3.85 -8.54 -21.22
CA PRO A 270 -4.09 -8.40 -19.79
C PRO A 270 -4.92 -9.54 -19.18
N GLU A 271 -5.88 -10.08 -19.93
CA GLU A 271 -6.73 -11.20 -19.49
C GLU A 271 -5.91 -12.47 -19.28
N ARG A 272 -4.97 -12.78 -20.19
CA ARG A 272 -4.09 -13.95 -20.06
C ARG A 272 -3.17 -13.82 -18.85
N LEU A 273 -2.68 -12.61 -18.58
CA LEU A 273 -1.87 -12.33 -17.40
C LEU A 273 -2.68 -12.53 -16.11
N LEU A 274 -3.94 -12.08 -16.07
CA LEU A 274 -4.84 -12.29 -14.92
C LEU A 274 -5.15 -13.77 -14.69
N ILE A 275 -5.43 -14.53 -15.75
CA ILE A 275 -5.67 -15.98 -15.65
C ILE A 275 -4.41 -16.68 -15.11
N GLY A 276 -3.24 -16.36 -15.68
CA GLY A 276 -1.97 -16.93 -15.21
C GLY A 276 -1.68 -16.62 -13.74
N ALA A 277 -1.88 -15.37 -13.32
CA ALA A 277 -1.75 -14.96 -11.92
C ALA A 277 -2.74 -15.71 -11.01
N GLY A 278 -3.98 -15.92 -11.47
CA GLY A 278 -4.98 -16.68 -10.75
C GLY A 278 -4.61 -18.14 -10.55
N LEU A 279 -4.10 -18.81 -11.59
CA LEU A 279 -3.63 -20.19 -11.50
C LEU A 279 -2.45 -20.33 -10.53
N LEU A 280 -1.51 -19.39 -10.56
CA LEU A 280 -0.40 -19.36 -9.59
C LEU A 280 -0.89 -19.13 -8.16
N ASN A 281 -1.89 -18.26 -7.96
CA ASN A 281 -2.48 -18.05 -6.64
C ASN A 281 -3.21 -19.30 -6.12
N VAL A 282 -3.94 -20.02 -6.99
CA VAL A 282 -4.56 -21.31 -6.64
C VAL A 282 -3.49 -22.33 -6.22
N LEU A 283 -2.40 -22.44 -6.99
CA LEU A 283 -1.29 -23.33 -6.65
C LEU A 283 -0.67 -22.95 -5.29
N ARG A 284 -0.41 -21.66 -5.04
CA ARG A 284 0.09 -21.16 -3.75
C ARG A 284 -0.85 -21.54 -2.60
N LEU A 285 -2.15 -21.34 -2.76
CA LEU A 285 -3.15 -21.66 -1.74
C LEU A 285 -3.25 -23.17 -1.49
N ALA A 286 -3.16 -23.99 -2.53
CA ALA A 286 -3.12 -25.44 -2.39
C ALA A 286 -1.90 -25.89 -1.59
N ILE A 287 -0.70 -25.38 -1.94
CA ILE A 287 0.53 -25.69 -1.19
C ILE A 287 0.39 -25.27 0.27
N PHE A 288 -0.11 -24.06 0.54
CA PHE A 288 -0.31 -23.56 1.90
C PHE A 288 -1.31 -24.39 2.71
N ALA A 289 -2.36 -24.92 2.07
CA ALA A 289 -3.35 -25.77 2.73
C ALA A 289 -2.81 -27.15 3.11
N PHE A 290 -1.77 -27.65 2.43
CA PHE A 290 -1.17 -28.97 2.66
C PHE A 290 0.21 -28.92 3.36
N SER A 291 0.64 -27.76 3.86
CA SER A 291 1.90 -27.52 4.59
C SER A 291 1.68 -27.23 6.07
#